data_AF-I2QMW6-F1
#
_entry.id   AF-I2QMW6-F1
#
_cell.length_a   1.000
_cell.length_b   1.000
_cell.length_c   1.000
_cell.angle_alpha   90.00
_cell.angle_beta   90.00
_cell.angle_gamma   90.00
#
_symmetry.space_group_name_H-M   'P 1'
#
loop_
_entity.id
_entity.type
_entity.pdbx_description
1 polymer ?
#
loop_
_entity_poly.entity_id
_entity_poly.type
_entity_poly.pdbx_seq_one_letter_code
_entity_poly.pdbx_strand_id
1 'polypeptide(L)'
;MKVAFATQDLKHVDAHFGWAKNIAIYEVGPEGHRFIEAIQFGGDLTEDGNEDKLAPKIEAIRDCAILYVAAIGGSGAARVVASKIHPMKVLQPEPIDELCVKLETVLKGSPPPWLRKLLAKDPERTVDFETEGTRMGDTSEVTPAPAAAEPPFLKELVKIWRAQDSHGAWEGKEDLDLLESYVLDKHKRRALPIVGNPDPETTWRLELFFHAVALSIEKATGVMISPMLKMHNEGFGRIVLIGGRLVVVSKQLRDVHRFGFDHFSDLADQGDKFVNSGVEMIRKFPEVANY
;
A
#
# COMPACT_ATOMS: atom_id res chain seq x y z
N MET A 1 22.82 1.63 -2.08
CA MET A 1 22.02 1.93 -0.87
C MET A 1 22.19 0.80 0.13
N LYS A 2 21.99 1.03 1.43
CA LYS A 2 22.03 -0.04 2.43
C LYS A 2 20.69 -0.77 2.53
N VAL A 3 20.72 -2.08 2.66
CA VAL A 3 19.57 -2.98 2.75
C VAL A 3 19.80 -3.94 3.90
N ALA A 4 18.82 -4.04 4.81
CA ALA A 4 18.86 -4.92 5.95
C ALA A 4 18.03 -6.19 5.70
N PHE A 5 18.50 -7.32 6.21
CA PHE A 5 17.85 -8.62 6.09
C PHE A 5 17.74 -9.27 7.47
N ALA A 6 16.51 -9.48 7.95
CA ALA A 6 16.26 -10.21 9.19
C ALA A 6 16.43 -11.71 8.96
N THR A 7 17.35 -12.34 9.70
CA THR A 7 17.77 -13.72 9.44
C THR A 7 18.19 -14.48 10.71
N GLN A 8 17.88 -15.77 10.76
CA GLN A 8 18.36 -16.69 11.79
C GLN A 8 19.71 -17.31 11.42
N ASP A 9 19.97 -17.53 10.12
CA ASP A 9 21.09 -18.35 9.63
C ASP A 9 22.14 -17.58 8.79
N LEU A 10 21.94 -16.28 8.56
CA LEU A 10 22.75 -15.39 7.71
C LEU A 10 22.75 -15.76 6.21
N LYS A 11 21.88 -16.69 5.80
CA LYS A 11 21.77 -17.16 4.41
C LYS A 11 20.42 -16.81 3.81
N HIS A 12 19.35 -16.91 4.59
CA HIS A 12 17.97 -16.70 4.14
C HIS A 12 17.28 -15.59 4.93
N VAL A 13 16.28 -14.97 4.31
CA VAL A 13 15.30 -14.15 5.04
C VAL A 13 14.22 -15.06 5.59
N ASP A 14 14.44 -15.53 6.82
CA ASP A 14 13.62 -16.53 7.50
C ASP A 14 13.13 -16.08 8.88
N ALA A 15 13.51 -14.87 9.32
CA ALA A 15 13.21 -14.38 10.64
C ALA A 15 12.12 -13.31 10.63
N HIS A 16 11.32 -13.30 11.69
CA HIS A 16 10.53 -12.12 12.01
C HIS A 16 11.42 -11.05 12.66
N PHE A 17 11.14 -9.78 12.36
CA PHE A 17 11.99 -8.66 12.79
C PHE A 17 12.27 -8.63 14.31
N GLY A 18 11.21 -8.71 15.13
CA GLY A 18 11.30 -8.68 16.60
C GLY A 18 12.22 -9.74 17.22
N TRP A 19 12.32 -10.93 16.63
CA TRP A 19 13.08 -12.07 17.20
C TRP A 19 14.17 -12.62 16.28
N ALA A 20 14.51 -11.89 15.22
CA ALA A 20 15.69 -12.18 14.41
C ALA A 20 16.95 -12.21 15.27
N LYS A 21 17.70 -13.32 15.22
CA LYS A 21 19.03 -13.44 15.85
C LYS A 21 20.04 -12.52 15.20
N ASN A 22 19.89 -12.29 13.90
CA ASN A 22 20.81 -11.47 13.14
C ASN A 22 20.06 -10.53 12.21
N ILE A 23 20.67 -9.37 11.98
CA ILE A 23 20.35 -8.51 10.86
C ILE A 23 21.60 -8.42 10.00
N ALA A 24 21.53 -8.93 8.77
CA ALA A 24 22.62 -8.79 7.80
C ALA A 24 22.40 -7.51 6.98
N ILE A 25 23.42 -6.69 6.85
CA ILE A 25 23.38 -5.43 6.11
C ILE A 25 24.24 -5.58 4.86
N TYR A 26 23.63 -5.27 3.72
CA TYR A 26 24.30 -5.23 2.43
C TYR A 26 24.21 -3.83 1.84
N GLU A 27 25.24 -3.45 1.11
CA GLU A 27 25.17 -2.35 0.16
C GLU A 27 24.76 -2.91 -1.19
N VAL A 28 23.62 -2.48 -1.72
CA VAL A 28 23.09 -2.89 -3.01
C VAL A 28 23.04 -1.69 -3.95
N GLY A 29 23.64 -1.83 -5.13
CA GLY A 29 23.64 -0.85 -6.20
C GLY A 29 23.26 -1.49 -7.54
N PRO A 30 23.20 -0.70 -8.63
CA PRO A 30 22.92 -1.26 -9.95
C PRO A 30 24.03 -2.22 -10.41
N GLU A 31 25.30 -1.97 -10.04
CA GLU A 31 26.44 -2.77 -10.49
C GLU A 31 26.68 -4.06 -9.70
N GLY A 32 26.00 -4.24 -8.56
CA GLY A 32 26.22 -5.38 -7.69
C GLY A 32 25.81 -5.11 -6.26
N HIS A 33 26.01 -6.12 -5.41
CA HIS A 33 25.83 -6.03 -3.97
C HIS A 33 27.08 -6.46 -3.21
N ARG A 34 27.23 -5.93 -2.00
CA ARG A 34 28.35 -6.24 -1.11
C ARG A 34 27.85 -6.36 0.33
N PHE A 35 28.22 -7.45 0.99
CA PHE A 35 28.00 -7.61 2.42
C PHE A 35 28.82 -6.56 3.19
N ILE A 36 28.17 -5.84 4.11
CA ILE A 36 28.81 -4.81 4.93
C ILE A 36 29.09 -5.37 6.32
N GLU A 37 28.05 -5.82 7.01
CA GLU A 37 28.17 -6.37 8.36
C GLU A 37 26.94 -7.20 8.72
N ALA A 38 27.06 -7.99 9.79
CA ALA A 38 25.95 -8.67 10.42
C ALA A 38 25.91 -8.33 11.90
N ILE A 39 24.79 -7.78 12.35
CA ILE A 39 24.57 -7.40 13.73
C ILE A 39 23.83 -8.54 14.41
N GLN A 40 24.43 -9.09 15.47
CA GLN A 40 23.87 -10.19 16.24
C GLN A 40 23.14 -9.66 17.48
N PHE A 41 21.94 -10.18 17.73
CA PHE A 41 21.11 -9.85 18.87
C PHE A 41 21.01 -11.06 19.79
N GLY A 42 21.46 -10.90 21.04
CA GLY A 42 21.28 -11.89 22.11
C GLY A 42 20.01 -11.65 22.93
N GLY A 43 19.71 -12.56 23.87
CA GLY A 43 18.60 -12.45 24.82
C GLY A 43 17.48 -13.49 24.62
N ASP A 44 16.38 -13.33 25.34
CA ASP A 44 15.20 -14.20 25.23
C ASP A 44 14.42 -13.85 23.94
N LEU A 45 14.74 -14.54 22.84
CA LEU A 45 14.21 -14.31 21.49
C LEU A 45 12.87 -15.05 21.27
N THR A 46 12.00 -15.01 22.28
CA THR A 46 10.65 -15.58 22.25
C THR A 46 9.63 -14.55 21.80
N GLU A 47 8.56 -15.02 21.15
CA GLU A 47 7.44 -14.19 20.68
C GLU A 47 6.53 -13.82 21.87
N ASP A 48 7.00 -12.89 22.71
CA ASP A 48 6.33 -12.46 23.95
C ASP A 48 5.68 -11.08 23.84
N GLY A 49 5.80 -10.41 22.68
CA GLY A 49 5.24 -9.08 22.45
C GLY A 49 6.00 -7.94 23.15
N ASN A 50 7.20 -8.19 23.68
CA ASN A 50 7.98 -7.17 24.36
C ASN A 50 8.55 -6.11 23.38
N GLU A 51 8.02 -4.89 23.45
CA GLU A 51 8.40 -3.78 22.59
C GLU A 51 9.83 -3.25 22.83
N ASP A 52 10.43 -3.51 23.99
CA ASP A 52 11.79 -3.07 24.34
C ASP A 52 12.85 -3.74 23.46
N LYS A 53 12.51 -4.88 22.83
CA LYS A 53 13.40 -5.64 21.93
C LYS A 53 13.54 -4.99 20.54
N LEU A 54 12.67 -4.04 20.19
CA LEU A 54 12.64 -3.43 18.85
C LEU A 54 13.60 -2.25 18.70
N ALA A 55 13.76 -1.45 19.76
CA ALA A 55 14.62 -0.26 19.74
C ALA A 55 16.06 -0.54 19.27
N PRO A 56 16.80 -1.53 19.83
CA PRO A 56 18.17 -1.81 19.37
C PRO A 56 18.22 -2.29 17.91
N LYS A 57 17.16 -2.96 17.43
CA LYS A 57 17.08 -3.44 16.05
C LYS A 57 16.81 -2.33 15.05
N ILE A 58 15.94 -1.38 15.40
CA ILE A 58 15.64 -0.21 14.59
C ILE A 58 16.89 0.68 14.49
N GLU A 59 17.60 0.88 15.61
CA GLU A 59 18.85 1.63 15.62
C GLU A 59 19.91 0.98 14.70
N ALA A 60 20.00 -0.36 14.71
CA ALA A 60 20.90 -1.12 13.85
C ALA A 60 20.64 -0.96 12.34
N ILE A 61 19.43 -0.55 11.94
CA ILE A 61 19.04 -0.41 10.53
C ILE A 61 18.71 1.03 10.13
N ARG A 62 18.98 2.01 11.00
CA ARG A 62 18.59 3.42 10.81
C ARG A 62 19.10 4.07 9.52
N ASP A 63 20.17 3.52 8.97
CA ASP A 63 20.82 4.00 7.74
C ASP A 63 20.49 3.13 6.51
N CYS A 64 19.65 2.11 6.68
CA CYS A 64 19.15 1.26 5.62
C CYS A 64 17.92 1.87 4.95
N ALA A 65 17.80 1.69 3.64
CA ALA A 65 16.64 2.14 2.88
C ALA A 65 15.51 1.09 2.90
N ILE A 66 15.86 -0.19 2.99
CA ILE A 66 14.94 -1.33 2.90
C ILE A 66 15.28 -2.32 4.01
N LEU A 67 14.24 -2.93 4.58
CA LEU A 67 14.33 -4.03 5.53
C LEU A 67 13.53 -5.24 5.00
N TYR A 68 14.20 -6.35 4.68
CA TYR A 68 13.55 -7.63 4.35
C TYR A 68 13.29 -8.47 5.60
N VAL A 69 12.08 -9.01 5.70
CA VAL A 69 11.62 -9.81 6.85
C VAL A 69 10.71 -10.96 6.39
N ALA A 70 10.72 -12.09 7.11
CA ALA A 70 9.68 -13.11 6.92
C ALA A 70 8.34 -12.67 7.53
N ALA A 71 8.40 -11.96 8.67
CA ALA A 71 7.25 -11.34 9.31
C ALA A 71 7.64 -10.13 10.17
N ILE A 72 6.68 -9.25 10.43
CA ILE A 72 6.84 -8.09 11.30
C ILE A 72 5.47 -7.74 11.89
N GLY A 73 5.40 -7.61 13.22
CA GLY A 73 4.21 -7.15 13.92
C GLY A 73 3.89 -5.67 13.64
N GLY A 74 2.64 -5.26 13.82
CA GLY A 74 2.16 -3.92 13.47
C GLY A 74 2.96 -2.78 14.11
N SER A 75 3.26 -2.86 15.41
CA SER A 75 4.07 -1.83 16.11
C SER A 75 5.51 -1.75 15.57
N GLY A 76 6.12 -2.90 15.24
CA GLY A 76 7.44 -2.96 14.59
C GLY A 76 7.42 -2.32 13.21
N ALA A 77 6.41 -2.63 12.39
CA ALA A 77 6.27 -2.08 11.04
C ALA A 77 6.10 -0.56 11.08
N ALA A 78 5.23 -0.06 11.97
CA ALA A 78 5.02 1.38 12.15
C ALA A 78 6.31 2.12 12.50
N ARG A 79 7.13 1.56 13.43
CA ARG A 79 8.41 2.17 13.82
C ARG A 79 9.45 2.13 12.70
N VAL A 80 9.56 1.03 11.96
CA VAL A 80 10.47 0.91 10.80
C VAL A 80 10.13 1.96 9.73
N VAL A 81 8.83 2.12 9.42
CA VAL A 81 8.36 3.14 8.47
C VAL A 81 8.63 4.55 8.99
N ALA A 82 8.42 4.81 10.28
CA ALA A 82 8.73 6.10 10.90
C ALA A 82 10.23 6.45 10.83
N SER A 83 11.10 5.44 10.84
CA SER A 83 12.55 5.58 10.60
C SER A 83 12.91 5.76 9.12
N LYS A 84 11.94 5.95 8.23
CA LYS A 84 12.12 6.09 6.76
C LYS A 84 12.72 4.86 6.08
N ILE A 85 12.48 3.69 6.66
CA ILE A 85 12.94 2.39 6.14
C ILE A 85 11.72 1.70 5.54
N HIS A 86 11.86 1.12 4.34
CA HIS A 86 10.77 0.40 3.70
C HIS A 86 10.79 -1.09 4.09
N PRO A 87 9.83 -1.60 4.88
CA PRO A 87 9.76 -3.03 5.20
C PRO A 87 9.21 -3.82 4.01
N MET A 88 9.92 -4.89 3.63
CA MET A 88 9.53 -5.83 2.58
C MET A 88 9.34 -7.22 3.17
N LYS A 89 8.12 -7.75 3.06
CA LYS A 89 7.80 -9.09 3.54
C LYS A 89 8.10 -10.14 2.47
N VAL A 90 8.80 -11.20 2.87
CA VAL A 90 9.04 -12.40 2.06
C VAL A 90 8.08 -13.50 2.52
N LEU A 91 7.38 -14.14 1.58
CA LEU A 91 6.33 -15.12 1.91
C LEU A 91 6.91 -16.49 2.31
N GLN A 92 8.12 -16.80 1.85
CA GLN A 92 8.84 -18.03 2.15
C GLN A 92 10.31 -17.71 2.36
N PRO A 93 11.10 -18.54 3.07
CA PRO A 93 12.53 -18.32 3.20
C PRO A 93 13.20 -18.23 1.82
N GLU A 94 13.75 -17.05 1.50
CA GLU A 94 14.49 -16.81 0.25
C GLU A 94 15.96 -16.51 0.56
N PRO A 95 16.91 -16.98 -0.27
CA PRO A 95 18.32 -16.64 -0.10
C PRO A 95 18.56 -15.13 -0.22
N ILE A 96 19.37 -14.58 0.70
CA ILE A 96 19.68 -13.14 0.74
C ILE A 96 20.35 -12.70 -0.58
N ASP A 97 21.25 -13.54 -1.11
CA ASP A 97 21.95 -13.28 -2.38
C ASP A 97 20.97 -13.13 -3.56
N GLU A 98 19.97 -14.00 -3.65
CA GLU A 98 18.94 -13.91 -4.70
C GLU A 98 18.09 -12.64 -4.57
N LEU A 99 17.75 -12.23 -3.34
CA LEU A 99 17.03 -10.99 -3.09
C LEU A 99 17.87 -9.76 -3.46
N CYS A 100 19.18 -9.79 -3.20
CA CYS A 100 20.09 -8.76 -3.66
C CYS A 100 20.12 -8.67 -5.19
N VAL A 101 20.27 -9.79 -5.91
CA VAL A 101 20.26 -9.84 -7.38
C VAL A 101 18.94 -9.33 -7.96
N LYS A 102 17.80 -9.68 -7.36
CA LYS A 102 16.49 -9.14 -7.74
C LYS A 102 16.46 -7.62 -7.59
N LEU A 103 16.96 -7.10 -6.47
CA LEU A 103 17.01 -5.67 -6.23
C LEU A 103 17.96 -4.94 -7.18
N GLU A 104 19.13 -5.50 -7.50
CA GLU A 104 20.03 -4.97 -8.53
C GLU A 104 19.33 -4.84 -9.88
N THR A 105 18.55 -5.86 -10.27
CA THR A 105 17.79 -5.86 -11.52
C THR A 105 16.77 -4.74 -11.54
N VAL A 106 16.07 -4.50 -10.42
CA VAL A 106 15.14 -3.37 -10.26
C VAL A 106 15.86 -2.03 -10.35
N LEU A 107 17.08 -1.93 -9.81
CA LEU A 107 17.89 -0.70 -9.85
C LEU A 107 18.47 -0.39 -11.23
N LYS A 108 18.91 -1.42 -11.97
CA LYS A 108 19.40 -1.31 -13.35
C LYS A 108 18.29 -0.94 -14.34
N GLY A 109 17.08 -1.44 -14.08
CA GLY A 109 15.92 -1.20 -14.94
C GLY A 109 15.25 0.12 -14.65
N SER A 110 13.97 0.05 -14.28
CA SER A 110 13.15 1.21 -13.94
C SER A 110 12.69 1.10 -12.49
N PRO A 111 13.51 1.52 -11.50
CA PRO A 111 13.15 1.38 -10.09
C PRO A 111 11.81 2.05 -9.80
N PRO A 112 10.97 1.55 -8.88
CA PRO A 112 9.68 2.16 -8.54
C PRO A 112 9.80 3.64 -8.13
N PRO A 113 8.76 4.46 -8.28
CA PRO A 113 8.80 5.89 -7.93
C PRO A 113 9.29 6.17 -6.50
N TRP A 114 8.89 5.34 -5.53
CA TRP A 114 9.35 5.46 -4.13
C TRP A 114 10.85 5.20 -4.01
N LEU A 115 11.37 4.20 -4.74
CA LEU A 115 12.79 3.85 -4.75
C LEU A 115 13.62 4.90 -5.50
N ARG A 116 13.10 5.45 -6.60
CA ARG A 116 13.69 6.61 -7.28
C ARG A 116 13.83 7.80 -6.35
N LYS A 117 12.78 8.09 -5.57
CA LYS A 117 12.78 9.19 -4.59
C LYS A 117 13.84 8.98 -3.50
N LEU A 118 14.06 7.74 -3.05
CA LEU A 118 15.13 7.39 -2.10
C LEU A 118 16.54 7.47 -2.72
N LEU A 119 16.68 7.13 -4.00
CA LEU A 119 17.96 7.19 -4.73
C LEU A 119 18.37 8.61 -5.11
N ALA A 120 17.40 9.49 -5.39
CA ALA A 120 17.63 10.84 -5.91
C ALA A 120 18.05 11.88 -4.84
N LYS A 121 18.68 11.47 -3.73
CA LYS A 121 19.06 12.33 -2.58
C LYS A 121 19.46 13.77 -2.98
N ASP A 122 18.53 14.72 -2.83
CA ASP A 122 18.76 16.11 -2.44
C ASP A 122 17.45 16.79 -1.94
N PRO A 123 17.52 17.73 -0.98
CA PRO A 123 16.41 18.22 -0.17
C PRO A 123 15.69 19.43 -0.78
N GLU A 124 14.46 19.65 -0.31
CA GLU A 124 13.69 20.90 -0.37
C GLU A 124 13.68 21.69 -1.69
N ARG A 125 12.57 21.57 -2.42
CA ARG A 125 12.09 22.67 -3.27
C ARG A 125 11.01 23.44 -2.50
N THR A 126 11.42 24.47 -1.78
CA THR A 126 10.55 25.62 -1.52
C THR A 126 10.30 26.29 -2.87
N VAL A 127 9.03 26.46 -3.24
CA VAL A 127 8.66 27.26 -4.40
C VAL A 127 7.96 28.48 -3.86
N ASP A 128 8.72 29.57 -3.74
CA ASP A 128 8.22 30.90 -3.44
C ASP A 128 7.41 31.39 -4.64
N PHE A 129 6.13 31.69 -4.41
CA PHE A 129 5.30 32.38 -5.40
C PHE A 129 5.51 33.89 -5.22
N GLU A 130 6.33 34.48 -6.07
CA GLU A 130 6.31 35.93 -6.27
C GLU A 130 5.14 36.32 -7.18
N THR A 131 4.31 37.18 -6.60
CA THR A 131 3.17 37.85 -7.22
C THR A 131 3.62 38.79 -8.33
N GLU A 132 3.11 38.64 -9.55
CA GLU A 132 2.95 39.77 -10.46
C GLU A 132 1.79 39.50 -11.44
N GLY A 133 0.75 40.32 -11.32
CA GLY A 133 -0.42 40.26 -12.18
C GLY A 133 -0.23 41.06 -13.46
N THR A 134 -0.92 40.66 -14.52
CA THR A 134 -1.55 41.56 -15.49
C THR A 134 -2.70 40.84 -16.20
N ARG A 135 -3.87 41.50 -16.19
CA ARG A 135 -5.15 41.21 -16.85
C ARG A 135 -4.99 41.12 -18.38
N MET A 136 -5.89 40.64 -19.23
CA MET A 136 -7.33 40.35 -19.22
C MET A 136 -7.53 39.35 -20.39
N GLY A 137 -8.30 38.27 -20.24
CA GLY A 137 -9.66 38.24 -20.76
C GLY A 137 -9.84 37.11 -21.76
N ASP A 138 -10.50 36.03 -21.34
CA ASP A 138 -11.64 35.46 -22.06
C ASP A 138 -12.40 34.55 -21.08
N THR A 139 -13.53 35.03 -20.59
CA THR A 139 -14.37 34.35 -19.60
C THR A 139 -15.48 33.61 -20.33
N SER A 140 -15.26 32.33 -20.64
CA SER A 140 -16.35 31.36 -20.67
C SER A 140 -16.53 30.86 -19.23
N GLU A 141 -17.52 31.42 -18.54
CA GLU A 141 -17.93 31.05 -17.19
C GLU A 141 -18.26 29.55 -17.13
N VAL A 142 -17.36 28.77 -16.51
CA VAL A 142 -17.75 27.53 -15.86
C VAL A 142 -18.45 27.97 -14.58
N THR A 143 -19.78 27.91 -14.59
CA THR A 143 -20.57 28.00 -13.35
C THR A 143 -20.02 26.99 -12.35
N PRO A 144 -19.67 27.40 -11.12
CA PRO A 144 -19.30 26.43 -10.11
C PRO A 144 -20.55 25.60 -9.83
N ALA A 145 -20.45 24.29 -10.10
CA ALA A 145 -21.42 23.34 -9.61
C ALA A 145 -21.59 23.58 -8.09
N PRO A 146 -22.83 23.65 -7.59
CA PRO A 146 -23.08 23.95 -6.19
C PRO A 146 -22.33 22.93 -5.33
N ALA A 147 -21.72 23.40 -4.24
CA ALA A 147 -20.97 22.61 -3.26
C ALA A 147 -21.63 21.24 -3.05
N ALA A 148 -21.17 20.26 -3.83
CA ALA A 148 -21.75 18.94 -3.85
C ALA A 148 -21.15 18.26 -2.63
N ALA A 149 -22.00 17.90 -1.68
CA ALA A 149 -21.61 17.00 -0.61
C ALA A 149 -20.81 15.84 -1.23
N GLU A 150 -19.65 15.52 -0.65
CA GLU A 150 -18.78 14.50 -1.21
C GLU A 150 -19.58 13.22 -1.51
N PRO A 151 -19.36 12.57 -2.66
CA PRO A 151 -20.06 11.36 -3.04
C PRO A 151 -20.08 10.34 -1.89
N PRO A 152 -21.23 9.68 -1.62
CA PRO A 152 -21.38 8.78 -0.47
C PRO A 152 -20.27 7.74 -0.35
N PHE A 153 -19.83 7.18 -1.49
CA PHE A 153 -18.74 6.22 -1.55
C PHE A 153 -17.39 6.79 -1.09
N LEU A 154 -17.04 8.03 -1.47
CA LEU A 154 -15.75 8.62 -1.09
C LEU A 154 -15.67 8.79 0.43
N LYS A 155 -16.76 9.22 1.07
CA LYS A 155 -16.83 9.31 2.54
C LYS A 155 -16.58 7.97 3.22
N GLU A 156 -17.15 6.90 2.68
CA GLU A 156 -16.92 5.55 3.20
C GLU A 156 -15.48 5.09 2.97
N LEU A 157 -14.91 5.38 1.81
CA LEU A 157 -13.51 5.08 1.53
C LEU A 157 -12.57 5.84 2.48
N VAL A 158 -12.80 7.13 2.72
CA VAL A 158 -12.06 7.93 3.70
C VAL A 158 -12.13 7.29 5.09
N LYS A 159 -13.32 6.87 5.55
CA LYS A 159 -13.45 6.18 6.84
C LYS A 159 -12.59 4.94 6.92
N ILE A 160 -12.55 4.14 5.85
CA ILE A 160 -11.69 2.96 5.78
C ILE A 160 -10.21 3.36 5.90
N TRP A 161 -9.77 4.41 5.19
CA TRP A 161 -8.40 4.94 5.30
C TRP A 161 -8.07 5.44 6.71
N ARG A 162 -8.94 6.29 7.27
CA ARG A 162 -8.80 6.81 8.64
C ARG A 162 -8.73 5.69 9.68
N ALA A 163 -9.47 4.60 9.48
CA ALA A 163 -9.40 3.43 10.36
C ALA A 163 -8.04 2.69 10.31
N GLN A 164 -7.26 2.85 9.23
CA GLN A 164 -5.90 2.33 9.15
C GLN A 164 -4.89 3.21 9.90
N ASP A 165 -5.25 4.45 10.21
CA ASP A 165 -4.36 5.43 10.85
C ASP A 165 -4.33 5.28 12.38
N SER A 166 -3.91 4.11 12.87
CA SER A 166 -3.89 3.80 14.31
C SER A 166 -2.97 4.72 15.14
N HIS A 167 -2.03 5.42 14.49
CA HIS A 167 -1.05 6.29 15.14
C HIS A 167 -1.24 7.78 14.82
N GLY A 168 -2.31 8.14 14.11
CA GLY A 168 -2.65 9.54 13.80
C GLY A 168 -1.68 10.24 12.84
N ALA A 169 -0.97 9.50 11.99
CA ALA A 169 -0.04 10.04 11.00
C ALA A 169 -0.72 10.93 9.95
N TRP A 170 -2.03 10.82 9.80
CA TRP A 170 -2.84 11.56 8.84
C TRP A 170 -3.85 12.51 9.47
N GLU A 171 -3.90 12.67 10.80
CA GLU A 171 -4.89 13.53 11.49
C GLU A 171 -4.99 14.95 10.93
N GLY A 172 -3.87 15.55 10.51
CA GLY A 172 -3.81 16.89 9.93
C GLY A 172 -3.98 16.96 8.41
N LYS A 173 -4.21 15.83 7.72
CA LYS A 173 -4.45 15.79 6.27
C LYS A 173 -5.93 15.97 5.98
N GLU A 174 -6.25 16.61 4.85
CA GLU A 174 -7.63 16.66 4.35
C GLU A 174 -8.07 15.28 3.84
N ASP A 175 -9.38 15.03 3.87
CA ASP A 175 -9.95 13.73 3.54
C ASP A 175 -9.64 13.29 2.09
N LEU A 176 -9.69 14.23 1.14
CA LEU A 176 -9.35 13.96 -0.27
C LEU A 176 -7.86 13.70 -0.49
N ASP A 177 -6.98 14.27 0.34
CA ASP A 177 -5.53 14.05 0.23
C ASP A 177 -5.15 12.60 0.56
N LEU A 178 -5.94 11.92 1.40
CA LEU A 178 -5.76 10.48 1.66
C LEU A 178 -6.02 9.64 0.41
N LEU A 179 -6.92 10.13 -0.45
CA LEU A 179 -7.38 9.42 -1.64
C LEU A 179 -6.64 9.84 -2.91
N GLU A 180 -5.70 10.79 -2.85
CA GLU A 180 -4.93 11.27 -4.00
C GLU A 180 -4.28 10.12 -4.77
N SER A 181 -3.83 9.09 -4.06
CA SER A 181 -3.19 7.89 -4.62
C SER A 181 -4.10 7.04 -5.53
N TYR A 182 -5.42 7.24 -5.50
CA TYR A 182 -6.37 6.63 -6.43
C TYR A 182 -6.49 7.41 -7.74
N VAL A 183 -6.13 8.69 -7.75
CA VAL A 183 -6.25 9.56 -8.92
C VAL A 183 -4.91 9.56 -9.66
N LEU A 184 -4.88 8.88 -10.79
CA LEU A 184 -3.71 8.75 -11.64
C LEU A 184 -4.07 9.21 -13.05
N ASP A 185 -3.35 10.24 -13.52
CA ASP A 185 -3.46 10.68 -14.90
C ASP A 185 -3.36 9.50 -15.87
N LYS A 186 -4.25 9.48 -16.87
CA LYS A 186 -4.42 8.37 -17.82
C LYS A 186 -3.13 7.99 -18.53
N HIS A 187 -2.27 8.97 -18.83
CA HIS A 187 -0.96 8.72 -19.45
C HIS A 187 -0.01 8.06 -18.44
N LYS A 188 0.06 8.58 -17.21
CA LYS A 188 0.87 7.98 -16.13
C LYS A 188 0.45 6.54 -15.83
N ARG A 189 -0.85 6.27 -15.76
CA ARG A 189 -1.41 4.94 -15.50
C ARG A 189 -1.06 3.93 -16.61
N ARG A 190 -1.14 4.35 -17.89
CA ARG A 190 -0.76 3.48 -19.03
C ARG A 190 0.74 3.23 -19.12
N ALA A 191 1.55 4.17 -18.66
CA ALA A 191 3.00 4.04 -18.63
C ALA A 191 3.49 3.04 -17.55
N LEU A 192 2.63 2.65 -16.60
CA LEU A 192 3.00 1.65 -15.60
C LEU A 192 3.21 0.28 -16.27
N PRO A 193 4.40 -0.34 -16.09
CA PRO A 193 4.70 -1.66 -16.63
C PRO A 193 3.85 -2.71 -15.91
N ILE A 194 3.37 -3.69 -16.67
CA ILE A 194 2.65 -4.86 -16.16
C ILE A 194 3.65 -6.01 -16.14
N VAL A 195 4.64 -5.92 -15.25
CA VAL A 195 5.73 -6.89 -15.14
C VAL A 195 5.89 -7.26 -13.68
N GLY A 196 5.85 -8.57 -13.39
CA GLY A 196 5.94 -9.07 -12.03
C GLY A 196 4.66 -8.81 -11.23
N ASN A 197 4.77 -8.77 -9.90
CA ASN A 197 3.62 -8.55 -9.04
C ASN A 197 3.34 -7.05 -8.87
N PRO A 198 2.07 -6.65 -8.73
CA PRO A 198 1.72 -5.27 -8.41
C PRO A 198 2.39 -4.82 -7.12
N ASP A 199 2.69 -3.52 -7.04
CA ASP A 199 3.17 -2.89 -5.82
C ASP A 199 2.22 -3.22 -4.64
N PRO A 200 2.75 -3.62 -3.47
CA PRO A 200 1.95 -3.85 -2.27
C PRO A 200 0.99 -2.71 -1.93
N GLU A 201 1.41 -1.45 -2.10
CA GLU A 201 0.56 -0.28 -1.90
C GLU A 201 -0.63 -0.30 -2.86
N THR A 202 -0.39 -0.63 -4.13
CA THR A 202 -1.47 -0.70 -5.14
C THR A 202 -2.47 -1.80 -4.80
N THR A 203 -1.98 -2.95 -4.34
CA THR A 203 -2.84 -4.07 -3.90
C THR A 203 -3.63 -3.69 -2.66
N TRP A 204 -2.99 -3.03 -1.69
CA TRP A 204 -3.65 -2.55 -0.47
C TRP A 204 -4.72 -1.50 -0.76
N ARG A 205 -4.47 -0.53 -1.67
CA ARG A 205 -5.50 0.42 -2.13
C ARG A 205 -6.69 -0.30 -2.77
N LEU A 206 -6.43 -1.33 -3.58
CA LEU A 206 -7.49 -2.16 -4.15
C LEU A 206 -8.31 -2.85 -3.04
N GLU A 207 -7.67 -3.40 -2.02
CA GLU A 207 -8.34 -4.00 -0.87
C GLU A 207 -9.20 -2.98 -0.12
N LEU A 208 -8.66 -1.81 0.24
CA LEU A 208 -9.40 -0.76 0.94
C LEU A 208 -10.60 -0.25 0.12
N PHE A 209 -10.45 -0.13 -1.20
CA PHE A 209 -11.56 0.19 -2.10
C PHE A 209 -12.70 -0.82 -1.95
N PHE A 210 -12.41 -2.12 -1.99
CA PHE A 210 -13.44 -3.14 -1.87
C PHE A 210 -13.96 -3.31 -0.42
N HIS A 211 -13.17 -2.95 0.59
CA HIS A 211 -13.65 -2.83 1.97
C HIS A 211 -14.68 -1.71 2.11
N ALA A 212 -14.45 -0.56 1.45
CA ALA A 212 -15.42 0.53 1.42
C ALA A 212 -16.70 0.13 0.69
N VAL A 213 -16.59 -0.63 -0.42
CA VAL A 213 -17.75 -1.21 -1.10
C VAL A 213 -18.52 -2.16 -0.17
N ALA A 214 -17.82 -3.07 0.51
CA ALA A 214 -18.43 -4.02 1.44
C ALA A 214 -19.21 -3.32 2.56
N LEU A 215 -18.57 -2.36 3.23
CA LEU A 215 -19.19 -1.57 4.30
C LEU A 215 -20.40 -0.76 3.81
N SER A 216 -20.33 -0.22 2.59
CA SER A 216 -21.43 0.53 1.99
C SER A 216 -22.64 -0.37 1.68
N ILE A 217 -22.40 -1.60 1.18
CA ILE A 217 -23.45 -2.59 0.96
C ILE A 217 -24.07 -3.03 2.30
N GLU A 218 -23.25 -3.28 3.31
CA GLU A 218 -23.71 -3.65 4.65
C GLU A 218 -24.60 -2.55 5.25
N LYS A 219 -24.20 -1.28 5.16
CA LYS A 219 -25.04 -0.15 5.61
C LYS A 219 -26.37 -0.06 4.89
N ALA A 220 -26.40 -0.39 3.60
CA ALA A 220 -27.61 -0.31 2.78
C ALA A 220 -28.55 -1.52 2.95
N THR A 221 -28.07 -2.65 3.47
CA THR A 221 -28.83 -3.92 3.51
C THR A 221 -28.97 -4.55 4.89
N GLY A 222 -28.11 -4.18 5.85
CA GLY A 222 -27.97 -4.85 7.15
C GLY A 222 -27.24 -6.18 7.10
N VAL A 223 -26.81 -6.64 5.92
CA VAL A 223 -26.09 -7.92 5.76
C VAL A 223 -24.59 -7.66 5.85
N MET A 224 -23.91 -8.35 6.76
CA MET A 224 -22.46 -8.27 6.89
C MET A 224 -21.77 -8.77 5.61
N ILE A 225 -20.88 -7.96 5.04
CA ILE A 225 -20.16 -8.30 3.80
C ILE A 225 -18.67 -8.49 4.06
N SER A 226 -18.19 -9.68 3.72
CA SER A 226 -16.77 -10.06 3.83
C SER A 226 -16.07 -10.04 2.47
N PRO A 227 -14.99 -9.26 2.31
CA PRO A 227 -14.15 -9.29 1.11
C PRO A 227 -13.15 -10.44 1.15
N MET A 228 -12.95 -11.12 0.02
CA MET A 228 -11.89 -12.12 -0.16
C MET A 228 -11.17 -11.85 -1.47
N LEU A 229 -9.89 -11.46 -1.37
CA LEU A 229 -9.00 -11.24 -2.49
C LEU A 229 -8.08 -12.45 -2.66
N LYS A 230 -7.97 -12.95 -3.89
CA LYS A 230 -6.91 -13.86 -4.29
C LYS A 230 -6.17 -13.28 -5.49
N MET A 231 -4.91 -12.92 -5.27
CA MET A 231 -4.00 -12.49 -6.34
C MET A 231 -3.22 -13.69 -6.88
N HIS A 232 -2.97 -13.66 -8.18
CA HIS A 232 -2.01 -14.48 -8.89
C HIS A 232 -0.83 -13.60 -9.30
N ASN A 233 0.19 -14.24 -9.87
CA ASN A 233 1.33 -13.54 -10.44
C ASN A 233 0.88 -12.58 -11.56
N GLU A 234 1.68 -11.57 -11.87
CA GLU A 234 1.48 -10.67 -13.02
C GLU A 234 0.27 -9.72 -12.92
N GLY A 235 -0.28 -9.54 -11.71
CA GLY A 235 -1.38 -8.58 -11.49
C GLY A 235 -2.74 -9.08 -11.96
N PHE A 236 -2.89 -10.40 -12.07
CA PHE A 236 -4.17 -11.07 -12.22
C PHE A 236 -4.71 -11.49 -10.87
N GLY A 237 -6.02 -11.59 -10.74
CA GLY A 237 -6.62 -12.07 -9.51
C GLY A 237 -8.13 -12.10 -9.58
N ARG A 238 -8.74 -12.41 -8.44
CA ARG A 238 -10.17 -12.34 -8.26
C ARG A 238 -10.47 -11.79 -6.89
N ILE A 239 -11.39 -10.84 -6.82
CA ILE A 239 -12.02 -10.42 -5.58
C ILE A 239 -13.48 -10.81 -5.59
N VAL A 240 -13.92 -11.34 -4.46
CA VAL A 240 -15.33 -11.63 -4.18
C VAL A 240 -15.74 -10.93 -2.90
N LEU A 241 -16.95 -10.40 -2.88
CA LEU A 241 -17.61 -9.93 -1.67
C LEU A 241 -18.72 -10.93 -1.33
N ILE A 242 -18.75 -11.39 -0.08
CA ILE A 242 -19.61 -12.47 0.38
C ILE A 242 -20.46 -11.99 1.55
N GLY A 243 -21.79 -12.11 1.42
CA GLY A 243 -22.74 -11.94 2.52
C GLY A 243 -23.43 -13.27 2.81
N GLY A 244 -23.32 -13.79 4.03
CA GLY A 244 -23.76 -15.15 4.35
C GLY A 244 -23.11 -16.19 3.44
N ARG A 245 -23.89 -16.84 2.58
CA ARG A 245 -23.40 -17.77 1.54
C ARG A 245 -23.48 -17.22 0.11
N LEU A 246 -23.85 -15.96 -0.06
CA LEU A 246 -24.05 -15.32 -1.36
C LEU A 246 -22.81 -14.53 -1.77
N VAL A 247 -22.28 -14.79 -2.97
CA VAL A 247 -21.30 -13.90 -3.60
C VAL A 247 -22.04 -12.70 -4.19
N VAL A 248 -22.00 -11.56 -3.51
CA VAL A 248 -22.76 -10.34 -3.87
C VAL A 248 -22.04 -9.52 -4.95
N VAL A 249 -20.71 -9.56 -4.96
CA VAL A 249 -19.88 -8.98 -6.02
C VAL A 249 -18.80 -10.00 -6.38
N SER A 250 -18.56 -10.19 -7.68
CA SER A 250 -17.43 -10.96 -8.17
C SER A 250 -16.73 -10.20 -9.29
N LYS A 251 -15.47 -9.86 -9.08
CA LYS A 251 -14.66 -9.14 -10.05
C LYS A 251 -13.39 -9.91 -10.35
N GLN A 252 -13.21 -10.23 -11.63
CA GLN A 252 -11.91 -10.64 -12.15
C GLN A 252 -11.02 -9.41 -12.29
N LEU A 253 -9.82 -9.51 -11.75
CA LEU A 253 -8.81 -8.46 -11.73
C LEU A 253 -7.75 -8.76 -12.78
N ARG A 254 -7.40 -7.72 -13.54
CA ARG A 254 -6.35 -7.74 -14.57
C ARG A 254 -5.61 -6.42 -14.49
N ASP A 255 -4.34 -6.43 -14.85
CA ASP A 255 -3.49 -5.25 -14.88
C ASP A 255 -3.55 -4.45 -13.57
N VAL A 256 -3.57 -5.12 -12.42
CA VAL A 256 -3.74 -4.46 -11.10
C VAL A 256 -2.66 -3.41 -10.85
N HIS A 257 -1.47 -3.53 -11.46
CA HIS A 257 -0.44 -2.49 -11.54
C HIS A 257 -0.98 -1.10 -11.91
N ARG A 258 -2.05 -1.05 -12.71
CA ARG A 258 -2.67 0.15 -13.24
C ARG A 258 -3.93 0.54 -12.48
N PHE A 259 -4.17 -0.01 -11.29
CA PHE A 259 -5.34 0.36 -10.50
C PHE A 259 -5.29 1.85 -10.13
N GLY A 260 -6.29 2.58 -10.58
CA GLY A 260 -6.44 4.03 -10.43
C GLY A 260 -7.46 4.61 -11.42
N PHE A 261 -7.86 5.84 -11.15
CA PHE A 261 -8.96 6.56 -11.80
C PHE A 261 -8.48 7.91 -12.34
N ASP A 262 -9.13 8.43 -13.37
CA ASP A 262 -8.72 9.69 -13.99
C ASP A 262 -9.15 10.87 -13.09
N HIS A 263 -10.29 10.77 -12.38
CA HIS A 263 -10.79 11.77 -11.43
C HIS A 263 -11.45 11.12 -10.20
N PHE A 264 -11.65 11.87 -9.12
CA PHE A 264 -12.40 11.42 -7.94
C PHE A 264 -13.87 11.04 -8.25
N SER A 265 -14.49 11.69 -9.24
CA SER A 265 -15.83 11.31 -9.71
C SER A 265 -15.84 9.91 -10.32
N ASP A 266 -14.81 9.54 -11.09
CA ASP A 266 -14.71 8.21 -11.70
C ASP A 266 -14.51 7.12 -10.62
N LEU A 267 -13.74 7.44 -9.57
CA LEU A 267 -13.56 6.58 -8.39
C LEU A 267 -14.90 6.37 -7.67
N ALA A 268 -15.62 7.46 -7.40
CA ALA A 268 -16.93 7.43 -6.73
C ALA A 268 -17.94 6.61 -7.54
N ASP A 269 -18.10 6.92 -8.82
CA ASP A 269 -19.04 6.25 -9.72
C ASP A 269 -18.75 4.75 -9.82
N GLN A 270 -17.47 4.36 -9.86
CA GLN A 270 -17.08 2.96 -9.90
C GLN A 270 -17.40 2.23 -8.60
N GLY A 271 -17.17 2.87 -7.45
CA GLY A 271 -17.56 2.36 -6.14
C GLY A 271 -19.07 2.16 -6.05
N ASP A 272 -19.84 3.20 -6.37
CA ASP A 272 -21.31 3.18 -6.34
C ASP A 272 -21.90 2.10 -7.25
N LYS A 273 -21.31 1.86 -8.43
CA LYS A 273 -21.72 0.74 -9.29
C LYS A 273 -21.61 -0.62 -8.60
N PHE A 274 -20.51 -0.87 -7.88
CA PHE A 274 -20.36 -2.12 -7.14
C PHE A 274 -21.30 -2.20 -5.94
N VAL A 275 -21.50 -1.09 -5.22
CA VAL A 275 -22.45 -1.03 -4.11
C VAL A 275 -23.86 -1.34 -4.58
N ASN A 276 -24.34 -0.65 -5.61
CA ASN A 276 -25.67 -0.85 -6.17
C ASN A 276 -25.87 -2.29 -6.66
N SER A 277 -24.88 -2.84 -7.37
CA SER A 277 -24.92 -4.24 -7.83
C SER A 277 -24.97 -5.24 -6.67
N GLY A 278 -24.22 -5.00 -5.60
CA GLY A 278 -24.21 -5.88 -4.41
C GLY A 278 -25.53 -5.81 -3.64
N VAL A 279 -26.08 -4.61 -3.46
CA VAL A 279 -27.38 -4.38 -2.83
C VAL A 279 -28.50 -5.08 -3.62
N GLU A 280 -28.49 -4.95 -4.95
CA GLU A 280 -29.45 -5.64 -5.82
C GLU A 280 -29.35 -7.17 -5.67
N MET A 281 -28.13 -7.71 -5.64
CA MET A 281 -27.91 -9.15 -5.49
C MET A 281 -28.46 -9.68 -4.16
N ILE A 282 -28.25 -8.96 -3.06
CA ILE A 282 -28.78 -9.32 -1.73
C ILE A 282 -30.30 -9.27 -1.72
N ARG A 283 -30.90 -8.19 -2.25
CA ARG A 283 -32.36 -8.04 -2.32
C ARG A 283 -33.01 -9.12 -3.18
N LYS A 284 -32.31 -9.62 -4.19
CA LYS A 284 -32.78 -10.71 -5.05
C LYS A 284 -32.70 -12.08 -4.37
N PHE A 285 -31.70 -12.30 -3.50
CA PHE A 285 -31.48 -13.59 -2.83
C PHE A 285 -31.30 -13.44 -1.30
N PRO A 286 -32.30 -12.90 -0.58
CA PRO A 286 -32.16 -12.57 0.84
C PRO A 286 -31.95 -13.81 1.72
N GLU A 287 -32.52 -14.96 1.34
CA GLU A 287 -32.39 -16.23 2.08
C GLU A 287 -30.95 -16.78 2.06
N VAL A 288 -30.19 -16.50 1.00
CA VAL A 288 -28.79 -16.93 0.88
C VAL A 288 -27.86 -15.92 1.56
N ALA A 289 -28.23 -14.64 1.52
CA ALA A 289 -27.47 -13.55 2.12
C ALA A 289 -27.56 -13.53 3.65
N ASN A 290 -28.73 -13.87 4.23
CA ASN A 290 -28.98 -13.92 5.68
C ASN A 290 -28.87 -15.35 6.25
N TYR A 291 -28.12 -16.22 5.57
CA TYR A 291 -27.97 -17.62 5.98
C TYR A 291 -27.29 -17.75 7.35
#